data_AF-A0A518GVC8-F1
#
_entry.id   AF-A0A518GVC8-F1
#
_cell.length_a   1.000
_cell.length_b   1.000
_cell.length_c   1.000
_cell.angle_alpha   90.00
_cell.angle_beta   90.00
_cell.angle_gamma   90.00
#
_symmetry.space_group_name_H-M   'P 1'
#
loop_
_entity.id
_entity.type
_entity.pdbx_description
1 polymer ?
#
loop_
_entity_poly.entity_id
_entity_poly.type
_entity_poly.pdbx_seq_one_letter_code
_entity_poly.pdbx_strand_id
1 'polypeptide(L)' 'MRIWTLAMTFLGMVLGTSTSARADDVRVGRRHPDFTLPRIDGRSPVSLSDLRGKKVLLIQFASW' A
#
# COMPACT_ATOMS: atom_id res chain seq x y z
N MET A 1 18.52 -38.37 11.75
CA MET A 1 17.93 -37.13 12.35
C MET A 1 18.47 -35.81 11.76
N ARG A 2 19.50 -35.77 10.89
CA ARG A 2 20.03 -34.51 10.30
C ARG A 2 19.42 -34.09 8.95
N ILE A 3 18.76 -35.00 8.24
CA ILE A 3 18.13 -34.72 6.93
C ILE A 3 16.81 -33.94 7.10
N TRP A 4 16.06 -34.21 8.17
CA TRP A 4 14.82 -33.50 8.50
C TRP A 4 15.06 -32.05 8.92
N THR A 5 16.20 -31.77 9.56
CA THR A 5 16.59 -30.41 9.93
C THR A 5 16.85 -29.54 8.70
N LEU A 6 17.56 -30.08 7.69
CA LEU A 6 17.81 -29.36 6.42
C LEU A 6 16.54 -29.14 5.60
N ALA A 7 15.60 -30.09 5.61
CA ALA A 7 14.32 -29.94 4.94
C ALA A 7 13.44 -28.83 5.55
N MET A 8 13.44 -28.68 6.89
CA MET A 8 12.71 -27.59 7.55
C MET A 8 13.33 -26.20 7.32
N THR A 9 14.66 -26.08 7.25
CA THR A 9 15.29 -24.79 6.92
C THR A 9 15.04 -24.37 5.47
N PHE A 10 15.01 -25.33 4.54
CA PHE A 10 14.71 -25.03 3.13
C PHE A 10 13.25 -24.57 2.95
N LEU A 11 12.32 -25.11 3.73
CA LEU A 11 10.91 -24.72 3.71
C LEU A 11 10.68 -23.28 4.23
N GLY A 12 11.44 -22.84 5.24
CA GLY A 12 11.37 -21.48 5.77
C GLY A 12 11.86 -20.40 4.79
N MET A 13 12.82 -20.73 3.92
CA MET A 13 13.35 -19.80 2.91
C MET A 13 12.36 -19.57 1.75
N VAL A 14 11.54 -20.56 1.42
CA VAL A 14 10.54 -20.48 0.34
C VAL A 14 9.32 -19.63 0.74
N LEU A 15 9.09 -19.44 2.04
CA LEU A 15 7.99 -18.61 2.58
C LEU A 15 8.32 -17.12 2.69
N GLY A 16 9.50 -16.69 2.21
CA GLY A 16 9.82 -15.29 1.95
C GLY A 16 8.98 -14.76 0.77
N THR A 17 7.66 -14.72 0.97
CA THR A 17 6.71 -14.21 -0.03
C THR A 17 6.96 -12.72 -0.24
N SER A 18 7.43 -12.38 -1.42
CA SER A 18 7.48 -11.00 -1.88
C SER A 18 6.04 -10.50 -1.97
N THR A 19 5.62 -9.68 -1.00
CA THR A 19 4.35 -8.96 -1.12
C THR A 19 4.52 -7.93 -2.24
N SER A 20 3.98 -8.25 -3.42
CA SER A 20 3.92 -7.28 -4.50
C SER A 20 2.74 -6.37 -4.21
N ALA A 21 3.02 -5.09 -3.95
CA ALA A 21 1.95 -4.10 -3.88
C ALA A 21 1.22 -4.10 -5.23
N ARG A 22 -0.09 -4.33 -5.20
CA ARG A 22 -0.93 -4.20 -6.38
C ARG A 22 -1.01 -2.71 -6.68
N ALA A 23 -0.16 -2.23 -7.58
CA ALA A 23 -0.27 -0.87 -8.08
C ALA A 23 -1.56 -0.82 -8.92
N ASP A 24 -2.58 -0.15 -8.40
CA ASP A 24 -3.69 0.27 -9.25
C ASP A 24 -3.12 1.13 -10.39
N ASP A 25 -3.66 0.94 -11.60
CA ASP A 25 -3.19 1.54 -12.85
C ASP A 25 -3.42 3.07 -12.85
N VAL A 26 -2.58 3.80 -12.11
CA VAL A 26 -2.56 5.26 -12.09
C VAL A 26 -1.99 5.74 -13.42
N ARG A 27 -2.88 6.27 -14.27
CA ARG A 27 -2.52 6.76 -15.61
C ARG A 27 -2.98 8.19 -15.83
N VAL A 28 -2.22 8.91 -16.64
CA VAL A 28 -2.61 10.23 -17.14
C VAL A 28 -3.96 10.16 -17.85
N GLY A 29 -4.84 11.12 -17.56
CA GLY A 29 -6.19 11.18 -18.14
C GLY A 29 -7.21 10.24 -17.49
N ARG A 30 -6.79 9.26 -16.68
CA ARG A 30 -7.72 8.46 -15.88
C ARG A 30 -8.05 9.15 -14.58
N ARG A 31 -9.33 9.10 -14.22
CA ARG A 31 -9.79 9.60 -12.92
C ARG A 31 -9.24 8.68 -11.82
N HIS A 32 -8.60 9.29 -10.83
CA HIS A 32 -8.13 8.58 -9.65
C HIS A 32 -9.33 7.99 -8.86
N PRO A 33 -9.21 6.76 -8.32
CA PRO A 33 -10.20 6.21 -7.40
C PRO A 33 -10.44 7.13 -6.20
N ASP A 34 -11.67 7.15 -5.69
CA ASP A 34 -11.93 7.86 -4.45
C ASP A 34 -11.39 7.06 -3.27
N PHE A 35 -10.93 7.75 -2.23
CA PHE A 35 -10.46 7.15 -0.99
C PHE A 35 -10.65 8.14 0.16
N THR A 36 -10.77 7.63 1.38
CA THR A 36 -10.95 8.41 2.60
C THR A 36 -9.78 8.14 3.54
N LEU A 37 -9.13 9.19 4.02
CA LEU A 37 -8.01 9.11 4.97
C LEU A 37 -8.35 9.80 6.29
N PRO A 38 -7.83 9.30 7.43
CA PRO A 38 -7.88 10.04 8.68
C PRO A 38 -7.09 11.35 8.55
N ARG A 39 -7.55 12.40 9.23
CA ARG A 39 -6.78 13.63 9.36
C ARG A 39 -5.84 13.58 10.55
N ILE A 40 -4.69 14.22 10.40
CA ILE A 40 -3.67 14.36 11.46
C ILE A 40 -4.18 15.26 12.60
N ASP A 41 -5.06 16.21 12.30
CA ASP A 41 -5.64 17.14 13.28
C ASP A 41 -6.79 16.54 14.12
N GLY A 42 -7.10 15.25 13.94
CA GLY A 42 -8.17 14.56 14.64
C GLY A 42 -9.59 14.97 14.24
N ARG A 43 -9.75 15.82 13.20
CA ARG A 43 -11.07 16.15 12.64
C ARG A 43 -11.65 14.98 11.85
N SER A 44 -12.84 15.19 11.32
CA SER A 44 -13.47 14.22 10.41
C SER A 44 -12.51 13.80 9.29
N PRO A 45 -12.53 12.51 8.91
CA PRO A 45 -11.77 12.01 7.78
C PRO A 45 -12.01 12.84 6.52
N VAL A 46 -11.01 12.87 5.64
CA VAL A 46 -11.07 13.59 4.38
C VAL A 46 -11.10 12.60 3.23
N SER A 47 -12.04 12.78 2.30
CA SER A 47 -12.12 12.02 1.07
C SER A 47 -11.54 12.81 -0.10
N LEU A 48 -11.02 12.12 -1.12
CA LEU A 48 -10.55 12.79 -2.34
C LEU A 48 -11.70 13.55 -3.03
N SER A 49 -12.92 13.01 -2.97
CA SER A 49 -14.13 13.67 -3.47
C SER A 49 -14.49 14.99 -2.78
N ASP A 50 -14.03 15.23 -1.55
CA ASP A 50 -14.22 16.51 -0.85
C ASP A 50 -13.40 17.65 -1.48
N LEU A 51 -12.37 17.31 -2.28
CA LEU A 51 -11.45 18.26 -2.91
C LEU A 51 -11.79 18.53 -4.39
N ARG A 52 -12.99 18.17 -4.86
CA ARG A 52 -13.41 18.43 -6.25
C ARG A 52 -13.32 19.91 -6.61
N GLY A 53 -13.02 20.16 -7.89
CA GLY A 53 -12.82 21.52 -8.42
C GLY A 53 -11.47 22.13 -8.06
N LYS A 54 -10.63 21.43 -7.29
CA LYS A 54 -9.26 21.86 -6.96
C LYS A 54 -8.24 20.99 -7.68
N LYS A 55 -7.08 21.57 -8.03
CA LYS A 55 -5.89 20.79 -8.42
C LYS A 55 -5.28 20.19 -7.16
N VAL A 56 -5.12 18.87 -7.14
CA VAL A 56 -4.64 18.12 -5.97
C VAL A 56 -3.35 17.39 -6.33
N LEU A 57 -2.36 17.46 -5.42
CA LEU A 57 -1.15 16.67 -5.47
C LEU A 57 -1.21 15.65 -4.33
N LEU A 58 -1.16 14.36 -4.65
CA LEU A 58 -1.11 13.27 -3.67
C LEU A 58 0.33 12.82 -3.48
N ILE A 59 0.83 12.89 -2.25
CA ILE A 59 2.20 12.49 -1.90
C ILE A 59 2.12 11.41 -0.82
N GLN A 60 2.75 10.26 -1.08
CA GLN A 60 2.90 9.20 -0.09
C GLN A 60 4.31 9.25 0.48
N PHE A 61 4.42 9.24 1.81
CA PHE A 61 5.69 9.21 2.53
C PHE A 61 5.86 7.86 3.22
N ALA A 62 7.09 7.37 3.26
CA ALA A 62 7.48 6.26 4.13
C ALA A 62 8.32 6.81 5.28
N SER A 63 8.11 6.28 6.49
CA SER A 63 8.94 6.53 7.67
C SER A 63 9.52 5.20 8.14
N TRP A 64 10.79 5.23 8.55
CA TRP A 64 11.50 4.09 9.12
C TRP A 64 11.57 4.18 10.65
#